data_AF-M3G308-F1
#
_entry.id   AF-M3G308-F1
#
_cell.length_a   1.000
_cell.length_b   1.000
_cell.length_c   1.000
_cell.angle_alpha   90.00
_cell.angle_beta   90.00
_cell.angle_gamma   90.00
#
_symmetry.space_group_name_H-M   'P 1'
#
loop_
_entity.id
_entity.type
_entity.pdbx_description
1 polymer ?
#
loop_
_entity_poly.entity_id
_entity_poly.type
_entity_poly.pdbx_seq_one_letter_code
_entity_poly.pdbx_strand_id
1 'polypeptide(L)'
;MGLHELESLPRVIGLFQNLEKLNLDGNQLTSLPKEIGQLQKLRVLNLAGNQFTSLPKEIGQLQNLERLDLDGNQFTSLPKEIGQLQNLRVLNLAGNQLTSLPKEIGQLQNLERLDLAGNQFTSLPKEIGQLQKLEALNLDHNRFTIFPKEIRQQQSLKWLRLSGDQLKTLPKEILLLQNLQVLRLYSNSFSLKEKQKIQELLPNCEIDFESEGKSESSLTE
;
A
#
# COMPACT_ATOMS: atom_id res chain seq x y z
N MET A 1 15.08 -20.88 -22.48
CA MET A 1 16.09 -21.11 -21.43
C MET A 1 15.41 -20.83 -20.12
N GLY A 2 15.08 -21.86 -19.34
CA GLY A 2 14.32 -21.70 -18.11
C GLY A 2 15.16 -20.96 -17.09
N LEU A 3 14.73 -19.76 -16.70
CA LEU A 3 15.24 -19.12 -15.50
C LEU A 3 14.78 -20.02 -14.35
N HIS A 4 15.71 -20.60 -13.60
CA HIS A 4 15.38 -21.30 -12.37
C HIS A 4 14.86 -20.26 -11.37
N GLU A 5 13.55 -20.08 -11.33
CA GLU A 5 12.90 -19.20 -10.35
C GLU A 5 13.12 -19.75 -8.94
N LEU A 6 13.48 -18.89 -7.99
CA LEU A 6 13.84 -19.30 -6.63
C LEU A 6 12.59 -19.74 -5.86
N GLU A 7 12.53 -21.00 -5.42
CA GLU A 7 11.40 -21.54 -4.66
C GLU A 7 11.52 -21.32 -3.14
N SER A 8 12.74 -21.17 -2.62
CA SER A 8 12.98 -20.89 -1.20
C SER A 8 14.26 -20.11 -0.96
N LEU A 9 14.26 -19.30 0.10
CA LEU A 9 15.44 -18.59 0.57
C LEU A 9 16.13 -19.39 1.70
N PRO A 10 17.42 -19.74 1.57
CA PRO A 10 18.10 -20.56 2.56
C PRO A 10 18.36 -19.78 3.85
N ARG A 11 18.39 -20.48 4.99
CA ARG A 11 18.65 -19.88 6.32
C ARG A 11 19.97 -19.13 6.42
N VAL A 12 20.94 -19.46 5.55
CA VAL A 12 22.23 -18.76 5.47
C VAL A 12 22.08 -17.27 5.15
N ILE A 13 20.91 -16.82 4.67
CA ILE A 13 20.62 -15.39 4.47
C ILE A 13 20.91 -14.56 5.73
N GLY A 14 20.68 -15.11 6.93
CA GLY A 14 20.93 -14.40 8.19
C GLY A 14 22.40 -14.01 8.42
N LEU A 15 23.34 -14.62 7.69
CA LEU A 15 24.77 -14.30 7.80
C LEU A 15 25.16 -13.00 7.05
N PHE A 16 24.31 -12.50 6.14
CA PHE A 16 24.61 -11.27 5.38
C PHE A 16 24.27 -10.01 6.17
N GLN A 17 24.88 -9.84 7.35
CA GLN A 17 24.57 -8.76 8.31
C GLN A 17 24.80 -7.33 7.78
N ASN A 18 25.53 -7.18 6.67
CA ASN A 18 25.77 -5.90 6.02
C ASN A 18 24.80 -5.61 4.85
N LEU A 19 23.83 -6.49 4.59
CA LEU A 19 22.91 -6.34 3.48
C LEU A 19 21.94 -5.17 3.74
N GLU A 20 21.97 -4.17 2.86
CA GLU A 20 21.06 -3.02 2.92
C GLU A 20 19.88 -3.13 1.98
N LYS A 21 20.03 -3.88 0.88
CA LYS A 21 18.97 -4.10 -0.11
C LYS A 21 18.92 -5.57 -0.48
N LEU A 22 17.74 -6.16 -0.40
CA LEU A 22 17.47 -7.53 -0.82
C LEU A 22 16.36 -7.51 -1.86
N ASN A 23 16.69 -7.85 -3.10
CA ASN A 23 15.73 -7.98 -4.18
C ASN A 23 15.51 -9.45 -4.52
N LEU A 24 14.28 -9.91 -4.40
CA LEU A 24 13.83 -11.27 -4.69
C LEU A 24 12.58 -11.26 -5.58
N ASP A 25 12.38 -10.20 -6.36
CA ASP A 25 11.23 -10.05 -7.23
C ASP A 25 11.16 -11.13 -8.32
N GLY A 26 9.93 -11.49 -8.73
CA GLY A 26 9.72 -12.40 -9.87
C GLY A 26 10.22 -13.82 -9.63
N ASN A 27 9.95 -14.39 -8.45
CA ASN A 27 10.35 -15.75 -8.07
C ASN A 27 9.13 -16.59 -7.65
N GLN A 28 9.36 -17.80 -7.15
CA GLN A 28 8.32 -18.72 -6.67
C GLN A 28 8.35 -18.86 -5.15
N LEU A 29 8.82 -17.83 -4.43
CA LEU A 29 8.93 -17.88 -2.97
C LEU A 29 7.55 -17.90 -2.33
N THR A 30 7.37 -18.81 -1.39
CA THR A 30 6.14 -18.93 -0.59
C THR A 30 6.32 -18.45 0.85
N SER A 31 7.56 -18.37 1.33
CA SER A 31 7.89 -17.97 2.69
C SER A 31 9.33 -17.45 2.81
N LEU A 32 9.57 -16.68 3.88
CA LEU A 32 10.91 -16.27 4.28
C LEU A 32 11.34 -17.09 5.51
N PRO A 33 12.61 -17.48 5.62
CA PRO A 33 13.15 -18.06 6.84
C PRO A 33 13.13 -17.01 7.96
N LYS A 34 12.97 -17.45 9.22
CA LYS A 34 13.00 -16.55 10.40
C LYS A 34 14.30 -15.74 10.49
N GLU A 35 15.37 -16.26 9.91
CA GLU A 35 16.68 -15.62 9.82
C GLU A 35 16.65 -14.30 9.03
N ILE A 36 15.59 -13.98 8.28
CA ILE A 36 15.41 -12.64 7.71
C ILE A 36 15.49 -11.54 8.78
N GLY A 37 14.98 -11.80 9.98
CA GLY A 37 15.02 -10.85 11.09
C GLY A 37 16.43 -10.52 11.58
N GLN A 38 17.46 -11.25 11.13
CA GLN A 38 18.87 -10.97 11.46
C GLN A 38 19.48 -9.86 10.58
N LEU A 39 18.81 -9.46 9.50
CA LEU A 39 19.31 -8.45 8.56
C LEU A 39 19.10 -7.03 9.09
N GLN A 40 19.79 -6.70 10.17
CA GLN A 40 19.58 -5.46 10.93
C GLN A 40 19.93 -4.18 10.16
N LYS A 41 20.68 -4.27 9.05
CA LYS A 41 20.98 -3.12 8.17
C LYS A 41 20.05 -3.01 6.96
N LEU A 42 19.09 -3.92 6.80
CA LEU A 42 18.23 -3.94 5.62
C LEU A 42 17.30 -2.73 5.60
N ARG A 43 17.36 -1.98 4.51
CA ARG A 43 16.56 -0.77 4.25
C ARG A 43 15.52 -1.01 3.16
N VAL A 44 15.82 -1.88 2.20
CA VAL A 44 14.89 -2.23 1.11
C VAL A 44 14.74 -3.74 1.01
N LEU A 45 13.48 -4.20 1.08
CA LEU A 45 13.12 -5.59 0.83
C LEU A 45 12.07 -5.63 -0.28
N ASN A 46 12.43 -6.19 -1.43
CA ASN A 46 11.53 -6.39 -2.55
C ASN A 46 11.22 -7.88 -2.72
N LEU A 47 9.95 -8.24 -2.52
CA LEU A 47 9.39 -9.59 -2.66
C LEU A 47 8.26 -9.62 -3.71
N ALA A 48 8.18 -8.61 -4.57
CA ALA A 48 7.11 -8.49 -5.55
C ALA A 48 7.07 -9.68 -6.53
N GLY A 49 5.89 -10.05 -7.03
CA GLY A 49 5.75 -11.12 -8.02
C GLY A 49 6.22 -12.48 -7.49
N ASN A 50 5.70 -12.90 -6.34
CA ASN A 50 6.00 -14.18 -5.71
C ASN A 50 4.68 -14.91 -5.32
N GLN A 51 4.76 -15.93 -4.48
CA GLN A 51 3.62 -16.75 -4.04
C GLN A 51 3.40 -16.65 -2.52
N PHE A 52 3.76 -15.52 -1.90
CA PHE A 52 3.62 -15.34 -0.47
C PHE A 52 2.14 -15.25 -0.07
N THR A 53 1.78 -15.99 0.98
CA THR A 53 0.47 -15.89 1.66
C THR A 53 0.56 -15.21 3.02
N SER A 54 1.76 -15.18 3.61
CA SER A 54 2.05 -14.56 4.91
C SER A 54 3.55 -14.22 5.03
N LEU A 55 3.89 -13.33 5.97
CA LEU A 55 5.26 -13.05 6.38
C LEU A 55 5.52 -13.68 7.75
N PRO A 56 6.77 -14.13 8.03
CA PRO A 56 7.13 -14.54 9.38
C PRO A 56 7.06 -13.35 10.34
N LYS A 57 6.78 -13.60 11.63
CA LYS A 57 6.74 -12.54 12.66
C LYS A 57 8.08 -11.78 12.77
N GLU A 58 9.17 -12.43 12.40
CA GLU A 58 10.52 -11.86 12.38
C GLU A 58 10.69 -10.70 11.39
N ILE A 59 9.72 -10.47 10.48
CA ILE A 59 9.70 -9.24 9.68
C ILE A 59 9.75 -7.99 10.57
N GLY A 60 9.08 -8.02 11.72
CA GLY A 60 9.06 -6.91 12.68
C GLY A 60 10.43 -6.63 13.31
N GLN A 61 11.43 -7.49 13.13
CA GLN A 61 12.80 -7.26 13.61
C GLN A 61 13.64 -6.38 12.68
N LEU A 62 13.16 -6.09 11.47
CA LEU A 62 13.85 -5.26 10.48
C LEU A 62 13.69 -3.77 10.80
N GLN A 63 14.30 -3.33 11.90
CA GLN A 63 14.09 -2.00 12.46
C GLN A 63 14.58 -0.85 11.56
N ASN A 64 15.46 -1.10 10.59
CA ASN A 64 15.95 -0.12 9.63
C ASN A 64 15.23 -0.17 8.26
N LEU A 65 14.19 -1.00 8.13
CA LEU A 65 13.48 -1.14 6.85
C LEU A 65 12.71 0.13 6.52
N GLU A 66 12.98 0.69 5.35
CA GLU A 66 12.37 1.92 4.82
C GLU A 66 11.38 1.61 3.70
N ARG A 67 11.62 0.56 2.92
CA ARG A 67 10.75 0.11 1.83
C ARG A 67 10.51 -1.40 1.87
N LEU A 68 9.24 -1.77 1.87
CA LEU A 68 8.77 -3.14 1.74
C LEU A 68 7.83 -3.25 0.53
N ASP A 69 8.22 -4.07 -0.43
CA ASP A 69 7.47 -4.32 -1.65
C ASP A 69 6.95 -5.76 -1.67
N LEU A 70 5.62 -5.92 -1.65
CA LEU A 70 4.89 -7.19 -1.60
C LEU A 70 3.88 -7.30 -2.75
N ASP A 71 4.02 -6.46 -3.78
CA ASP A 71 3.13 -6.45 -4.94
C ASP A 71 3.01 -7.82 -5.61
N GLY A 72 1.85 -8.13 -6.19
CA GLY A 72 1.67 -9.34 -6.99
C GLY A 72 1.95 -10.63 -6.21
N ASN A 73 1.32 -10.78 -5.04
CA ASN A 73 1.42 -11.97 -4.18
C ASN A 73 0.02 -12.53 -3.85
N GLN A 74 -0.07 -13.41 -2.86
CA GLN A 74 -1.31 -14.08 -2.46
C GLN A 74 -1.69 -13.78 -1.01
N PHE A 75 -1.29 -12.62 -0.49
CA PHE A 75 -1.58 -12.24 0.90
C PHE A 75 -3.08 -12.09 1.12
N THR A 76 -3.59 -12.79 2.13
CA THR A 76 -4.97 -12.65 2.63
C THR A 76 -5.04 -11.86 3.94
N SER A 77 -3.90 -11.74 4.64
CA SER A 77 -3.71 -10.91 5.83
C SER A 77 -2.24 -10.55 6.01
N LEU A 78 -1.96 -9.58 6.87
CA LEU A 78 -0.60 -9.26 7.33
C LEU A 78 -0.43 -9.63 8.80
N PRO A 79 0.78 -10.05 9.23
CA PRO A 79 1.06 -10.23 10.64
C PRO A 79 1.00 -8.89 11.38
N LYS A 80 0.60 -8.91 12.66
CA LYS A 80 0.58 -7.70 13.51
C LYS A 80 1.95 -7.06 13.64
N GLU A 81 3.01 -7.85 13.50
CA GLU A 81 4.41 -7.43 13.56
C GLU A 81 4.78 -6.43 12.45
N ILE A 82 3.95 -6.26 11.41
CA ILE A 82 4.13 -5.18 10.44
C ILE A 82 4.22 -3.81 11.12
N GLY A 83 3.45 -3.59 12.20
CA GLY A 83 3.48 -2.34 12.96
C GLY A 83 4.79 -2.06 13.68
N GLN A 84 5.70 -3.04 13.77
CA GLN A 84 7.02 -2.87 14.40
C GLN A 84 8.05 -2.21 13.47
N LEU A 85 7.74 -2.05 12.18
CA LEU A 85 8.63 -1.44 11.19
C LEU A 85 8.62 0.09 11.30
N GLN A 86 9.18 0.61 12.38
CA GLN A 86 9.06 2.03 12.76
C GLN A 86 9.71 3.01 11.76
N ASN A 87 10.65 2.55 10.92
CA ASN A 87 11.29 3.37 9.89
C ASN A 87 10.67 3.20 8.49
N LEU A 88 9.59 2.41 8.36
CA LEU A 88 8.98 2.15 7.06
C LEU A 88 8.33 3.41 6.48
N ARG A 89 8.73 3.78 5.26
CA ARG A 89 8.23 4.94 4.52
C ARG A 89 7.35 4.51 3.35
N VAL A 90 7.66 3.37 2.72
CA VAL A 90 6.91 2.84 1.58
C VAL A 90 6.50 1.41 1.86
N LEU A 91 5.19 1.16 1.77
CA LEU A 91 4.61 -0.19 1.83
C LEU A 91 3.75 -0.41 0.59
N ASN A 92 4.19 -1.32 -0.27
CA ASN A 92 3.44 -1.73 -1.45
C ASN A 92 2.84 -3.12 -1.21
N LEU A 93 1.51 -3.20 -1.25
CA LEU A 93 0.70 -4.41 -1.09
C LEU A 93 -0.24 -4.62 -2.27
N ALA A 94 0.04 -3.96 -3.41
CA ALA A 94 -0.80 -4.07 -4.58
C ALA A 94 -0.92 -5.51 -5.10
N GLY A 95 -1.97 -5.82 -5.85
CA GLY A 95 -2.13 -7.12 -6.51
C GLY A 95 -2.13 -8.31 -5.54
N ASN A 96 -2.87 -8.20 -4.43
CA ASN A 96 -2.99 -9.24 -3.41
C ASN A 96 -4.47 -9.63 -3.19
N GLN A 97 -4.75 -10.41 -2.15
CA GLN A 97 -6.10 -10.89 -1.80
C GLN A 97 -6.57 -10.34 -0.44
N LEU A 98 -6.05 -9.17 -0.04
CA LEU A 98 -6.36 -8.58 1.26
C LEU A 98 -7.80 -8.07 1.30
N THR A 99 -8.47 -8.34 2.42
CA THR A 99 -9.80 -7.80 2.74
C THR A 99 -9.78 -6.80 3.90
N SER A 100 -8.69 -6.80 4.67
CA SER A 100 -8.47 -5.90 5.81
C SER A 100 -6.97 -5.75 6.09
N LEU A 101 -6.60 -4.74 6.87
CA LEU A 101 -5.27 -4.58 7.45
C LEU A 101 -5.36 -4.80 8.97
N PRO A 102 -4.29 -5.29 9.63
CA PRO A 102 -4.24 -5.35 11.09
C PRO A 102 -4.30 -3.94 11.68
N LYS A 103 -4.86 -3.78 12.88
CA LYS A 103 -4.93 -2.49 13.59
C LYS A 103 -3.53 -1.87 13.81
N GLU A 104 -2.51 -2.72 13.89
CA GLU A 104 -1.11 -2.35 14.04
C GLU A 104 -0.57 -1.54 12.85
N ILE A 105 -1.28 -1.48 11.70
CA ILE A 105 -0.91 -0.57 10.61
C ILE A 105 -0.78 0.88 11.11
N GLY A 106 -1.62 1.30 12.05
CA GLY A 106 -1.56 2.64 12.64
C GLY A 106 -0.27 2.94 13.41
N GLN A 107 0.57 1.94 13.68
CA GLN A 107 1.87 2.12 14.36
C GLN A 107 2.98 2.56 13.41
N LEU A 108 2.77 2.57 12.09
CA LEU A 108 3.75 2.97 11.09
C LEU A 108 3.85 4.50 10.97
N GLN A 109 4.38 5.15 12.00
CA GLN A 109 4.39 6.61 12.14
C GLN A 109 5.24 7.36 11.09
N ASN A 110 6.11 6.64 10.37
CA ASN A 110 6.92 7.18 9.28
C ASN A 110 6.41 6.83 7.88
N LEU A 111 5.26 6.16 7.76
CA LEU A 111 4.74 5.74 6.46
C LEU A 111 4.26 6.94 5.65
N GLU A 112 4.83 7.09 4.46
CA GLU A 112 4.56 8.17 3.52
C GLU A 112 3.73 7.69 2.33
N ARG A 113 3.91 6.43 1.92
CA ARG A 113 3.21 5.83 0.78
C ARG A 113 2.68 4.46 1.13
N LEU A 114 1.39 4.26 0.87
CA LEU A 114 0.70 2.98 1.04
C LEU A 114 -0.05 2.64 -0.25
N ASP A 115 0.35 1.55 -0.88
CA ASP A 115 -0.35 1.02 -2.05
C ASP A 115 -1.11 -0.26 -1.69
N LEU A 116 -2.43 -0.23 -1.89
CA LEU A 116 -3.38 -1.32 -1.66
C LEU A 116 -4.16 -1.66 -2.94
N ALA A 117 -3.70 -1.20 -4.10
CA ALA A 117 -4.44 -1.38 -5.34
C ALA A 117 -4.64 -2.86 -5.70
N GLY A 118 -5.74 -3.19 -6.37
CA GLY A 118 -5.98 -4.57 -6.84
C GLY A 118 -6.12 -5.58 -5.70
N ASN A 119 -6.79 -5.19 -4.61
CA ASN A 119 -7.13 -6.06 -3.49
C ASN A 119 -8.66 -6.25 -3.40
N GLN A 120 -9.17 -6.66 -2.23
CA GLN A 120 -10.58 -6.96 -2.00
C GLN A 120 -11.18 -6.10 -0.89
N PHE A 121 -10.63 -4.90 -0.65
CA PHE A 121 -11.09 -4.01 0.42
C PHE A 121 -12.50 -3.47 0.15
N THR A 122 -13.35 -3.53 1.17
CA THR A 122 -14.65 -2.85 1.21
C THR A 122 -14.70 -1.74 2.26
N SER A 123 -13.74 -1.75 3.20
CA SER A 123 -13.50 -0.77 4.25
C SER A 123 -12.02 -0.79 4.65
N LEU A 124 -11.59 0.22 5.41
CA LEU A 124 -10.26 0.27 6.02
C LEU A 124 -10.39 0.19 7.55
N PRO A 125 -9.38 -0.28 8.30
CA PRO A 125 -9.39 -0.14 9.75
C PRO A 125 -9.33 1.34 10.14
N LYS A 126 -9.98 1.72 11.24
CA LYS A 126 -9.97 3.10 11.74
C LYS A 126 -8.54 3.60 12.05
N GLU A 127 -7.63 2.68 12.37
CA GLU A 127 -6.24 2.95 12.68
C GLU A 127 -5.45 3.50 11.50
N ILE A 128 -5.95 3.39 10.26
CA ILE A 128 -5.32 4.08 9.13
C ILE A 128 -5.25 5.59 9.35
N GLY A 129 -6.21 6.16 10.09
CA GLY A 129 -6.24 7.56 10.52
C GLY A 129 -5.06 8.00 11.40
N GLN A 130 -4.31 7.03 11.95
CA GLN A 130 -3.14 7.28 12.79
C GLN A 130 -1.86 7.55 11.98
N LEU A 131 -1.86 7.29 10.67
CA LEU A 131 -0.71 7.49 9.78
C LEU A 131 -0.51 8.98 9.45
N GLN A 132 0.12 9.72 10.37
CA GLN A 132 0.23 11.18 10.28
C GLN A 132 1.11 11.69 9.12
N LYS A 133 1.99 10.85 8.57
CA LYS A 133 2.89 11.21 7.46
C LYS A 133 2.44 10.69 6.10
N LEU A 134 1.28 10.02 6.01
CA LEU A 134 0.84 9.39 4.77
C LEU A 134 0.47 10.45 3.71
N GLU A 135 1.32 10.57 2.70
CA GLU A 135 1.14 11.54 1.61
C GLU A 135 0.44 10.94 0.40
N ALA A 136 0.65 9.64 0.13
CA ALA A 136 0.04 8.94 -0.99
C ALA A 136 -0.66 7.66 -0.54
N LEU A 137 -1.93 7.53 -0.92
CA LEU A 137 -2.73 6.34 -0.69
C LEU A 137 -3.36 5.89 -2.01
N ASN A 138 -3.01 4.68 -2.42
CA ASN A 138 -3.60 4.04 -3.60
C ASN A 138 -4.56 2.92 -3.16
N LEU A 139 -5.84 3.09 -3.51
CA LEU A 139 -6.92 2.15 -3.24
C LEU A 139 -7.56 1.67 -4.55
N ASP A 140 -6.95 1.92 -5.71
CA ASP A 140 -7.52 1.55 -7.00
C ASP A 140 -7.91 0.06 -7.07
N HIS A 141 -8.91 -0.27 -7.86
CA HIS A 141 -9.33 -1.65 -8.16
C HIS A 141 -9.59 -2.48 -6.90
N ASN A 142 -10.36 -1.92 -5.96
CA ASN A 142 -10.88 -2.61 -4.79
C ASN A 142 -12.39 -2.86 -4.94
N ARG A 143 -13.10 -2.98 -3.81
CA ARG A 143 -14.54 -3.24 -3.76
C ARG A 143 -15.27 -2.17 -2.97
N PHE A 144 -14.77 -0.93 -2.96
CA PHE A 144 -15.43 0.16 -2.23
C PHE A 144 -16.73 0.56 -2.93
N THR A 145 -17.84 0.47 -2.20
CA THR A 145 -19.15 0.97 -2.64
C THR A 145 -19.49 2.34 -2.06
N ILE A 146 -18.77 2.71 -0.99
CA ILE A 146 -18.82 4.00 -0.31
C ILE A 146 -17.40 4.50 -0.08
N PHE A 147 -17.24 5.81 0.04
CA PHE A 147 -15.96 6.41 0.39
C PHE A 147 -15.48 5.93 1.77
N PRO A 148 -14.20 5.55 1.93
CA PRO A 148 -13.64 5.09 3.20
C PRO A 148 -13.48 6.26 4.18
N LYS A 149 -14.51 6.53 5.00
CA LYS A 149 -14.51 7.64 5.98
C LYS A 149 -13.36 7.57 6.98
N GLU A 150 -12.73 6.41 7.14
CA GLU A 150 -11.56 6.20 8.00
C GLU A 150 -10.37 7.04 7.56
N ILE A 151 -10.32 7.47 6.29
CA ILE A 151 -9.25 8.35 5.80
C ILE A 151 -9.48 9.85 6.11
N ARG A 152 -10.55 10.21 6.83
CA ARG A 152 -10.87 11.61 7.15
C ARG A 152 -9.86 12.32 8.07
N GLN A 153 -8.96 11.55 8.71
CA GLN A 153 -7.95 12.07 9.65
C GLN A 153 -6.60 12.35 8.97
N GLN A 154 -6.47 12.01 7.69
CA GLN A 154 -5.21 12.04 6.95
C GLN A 154 -4.96 13.44 6.41
N GLN A 155 -4.56 14.32 7.31
CA GLN A 155 -4.27 15.72 6.97
C GLN A 155 -3.05 15.86 6.07
N SER A 156 -2.13 14.89 6.03
CA SER A 156 -0.93 14.91 5.17
C SER A 156 -1.17 14.40 3.75
N LEU A 157 -2.36 13.85 3.45
CA LEU A 157 -2.61 13.20 2.17
C LEU A 157 -2.65 14.21 1.02
N LYS A 158 -1.79 14.00 0.03
CA LYS A 158 -1.67 14.80 -1.19
C LYS A 158 -2.20 14.05 -2.40
N TRP A 159 -2.01 12.74 -2.44
CA TRP A 159 -2.45 11.87 -3.53
C TRP A 159 -3.40 10.79 -3.02
N LEU A 160 -4.60 10.75 -3.58
CA LEU A 160 -5.58 9.69 -3.33
C LEU A 160 -6.03 9.09 -4.65
N ARG A 161 -5.90 7.77 -4.77
CA ARG A 161 -6.42 7.01 -5.91
C ARG A 161 -7.50 6.05 -5.42
N LEU A 162 -8.69 6.12 -6.03
CA LEU A 162 -9.92 5.39 -5.68
C LEU A 162 -10.64 4.94 -6.96
N SER A 163 -9.89 4.64 -8.00
CA SER A 163 -10.36 4.31 -9.35
C SER A 163 -10.70 2.83 -9.46
N GLY A 164 -11.60 2.42 -10.35
CA GLY A 164 -11.93 1.00 -10.53
C GLY A 164 -12.67 0.36 -9.36
N ASP A 165 -13.30 1.19 -8.51
CA ASP A 165 -14.20 0.79 -7.43
C ASP A 165 -15.68 0.87 -7.89
N GLN A 166 -16.62 0.85 -6.95
CA GLN A 166 -18.07 0.94 -7.20
C GLN A 166 -18.69 2.20 -6.57
N LEU A 167 -17.89 3.27 -6.41
CA LEU A 167 -18.35 4.53 -5.82
C LEU A 167 -19.38 5.21 -6.71
N LYS A 168 -20.44 5.73 -6.08
CA LYS A 168 -21.49 6.51 -6.74
C LYS A 168 -21.49 7.98 -6.34
N THR A 169 -20.98 8.29 -5.15
CA THR A 169 -20.94 9.62 -4.56
C THR A 169 -19.71 9.76 -3.68
N LEU A 170 -19.30 11.01 -3.43
CA LEU A 170 -18.34 11.33 -2.37
C LEU A 170 -19.06 12.07 -1.23
N PRO A 171 -18.75 11.74 0.03
CA PRO A 171 -19.35 12.40 1.18
C PRO A 171 -18.62 13.73 1.45
N LYS A 172 -19.21 14.61 2.27
CA LYS A 172 -18.63 15.94 2.56
C LYS A 172 -17.30 15.84 3.30
N GLU A 173 -17.04 14.72 3.95
CA GLU A 173 -15.82 14.41 4.67
C GLU A 173 -14.57 14.45 3.78
N ILE A 174 -14.71 14.34 2.44
CA ILE A 174 -13.59 14.56 1.51
C ILE A 174 -12.96 15.96 1.68
N LEU A 175 -13.74 16.95 2.11
CA LEU A 175 -13.29 18.31 2.39
C LEU A 175 -12.34 18.39 3.60
N LEU A 176 -12.27 17.34 4.43
CA LEU A 176 -11.32 17.26 5.54
C LEU A 176 -9.89 16.93 5.05
N LEU A 177 -9.72 16.52 3.79
CA LEU A 177 -8.41 16.27 3.18
C LEU A 177 -7.85 17.57 2.58
N GLN A 178 -7.52 18.53 3.44
CA GLN A 178 -7.21 19.91 3.02
C GLN A 178 -5.95 20.04 2.15
N ASN A 179 -5.03 19.07 2.24
CA ASN A 179 -3.80 19.04 1.45
C ASN A 179 -3.91 18.18 0.20
N LEU A 180 -5.10 17.68 -0.15
CA LEU A 180 -5.30 16.81 -1.29
C LEU A 180 -5.08 17.59 -2.60
N GLN A 181 -4.06 17.17 -3.35
CA GLN A 181 -3.65 17.79 -4.61
C GLN A 181 -4.21 17.01 -5.80
N VAL A 182 -4.22 15.68 -5.72
CA VAL A 182 -4.64 14.80 -6.82
C VAL A 182 -5.61 13.75 -6.31
N LEU A 183 -6.73 13.62 -7.02
CA LEU A 183 -7.78 12.64 -6.76
C LEU A 183 -8.13 11.87 -8.04
N ARG A 184 -7.78 10.59 -8.10
CA ARG A 184 -8.13 9.71 -9.22
C ARG A 184 -9.38 8.89 -8.89
N LEU A 185 -10.39 8.97 -9.75
CA LEU A 185 -11.74 8.41 -9.56
C LEU A 185 -12.30 7.72 -10.81
N TYR A 186 -11.48 7.51 -11.84
CA TYR A 186 -11.94 6.88 -13.09
C TYR A 186 -12.45 5.45 -12.84
N SER A 187 -13.19 4.89 -13.79
CA SER A 187 -13.77 3.53 -13.67
C SER A 187 -14.64 3.31 -12.41
N ASN A 188 -15.31 4.36 -11.91
CA ASN A 188 -16.37 4.28 -10.90
C ASN A 188 -17.76 4.53 -11.50
N SER A 189 -18.81 4.43 -10.68
CA SER A 189 -20.21 4.61 -11.07
C SER A 189 -20.75 6.04 -10.84
N PHE A 190 -19.91 7.07 -11.00
CA PHE A 190 -20.33 8.46 -10.82
C PHE A 190 -21.20 8.96 -11.99
N SER A 191 -22.38 9.51 -11.68
CA SER A 191 -23.18 10.25 -12.66
C SER A 191 -22.51 11.57 -13.06
N LEU A 192 -22.84 12.11 -14.24
CA LEU A 192 -22.31 13.41 -14.70
C LEU A 192 -22.55 14.53 -13.69
N LYS A 193 -23.75 14.57 -13.09
CA LYS A 193 -24.11 15.55 -12.05
C LYS A 193 -23.22 15.41 -10.81
N GLU A 194 -22.90 14.18 -10.40
CA GLU A 194 -22.03 13.98 -9.25
C GLU A 194 -20.57 14.34 -9.58
N LYS A 195 -20.08 14.06 -10.79
CA LYS A 195 -18.75 14.51 -11.25
C LYS A 195 -18.63 16.04 -11.16
N GLN A 196 -19.62 16.78 -11.65
CA GLN A 196 -19.68 18.24 -11.54
C GLN A 196 -19.68 18.71 -10.08
N LYS A 197 -20.51 18.10 -9.24
CA LYS A 197 -20.54 18.40 -7.80
C LYS A 197 -19.20 18.15 -7.12
N ILE A 198 -18.48 17.08 -7.48
CA ILE A 198 -17.15 16.78 -6.92
C ILE A 198 -16.13 17.85 -7.35
N GLN A 199 -16.17 18.29 -8.61
CA GLN A 199 -15.32 19.39 -9.11
C GLN A 199 -15.59 20.70 -8.37
N GLU A 200 -16.86 21.03 -8.11
CA GLU A 200 -17.25 22.20 -7.31
C GLU A 200 -16.81 22.09 -5.84
N LEU A 201 -16.84 20.89 -5.27
CA LEU A 201 -16.42 20.64 -3.88
C LEU A 201 -14.91 20.76 -3.69
N LEU A 202 -14.11 20.41 -4.69
CA LEU A 202 -12.65 20.36 -4.62
C LEU A 202 -12.00 21.19 -5.76
N PRO A 203 -12.24 22.51 -5.82
CA PRO A 203 -11.83 23.33 -6.96
C PRO A 203 -10.31 23.46 -7.14
N ASN A 204 -9.52 23.17 -6.10
CA ASN A 204 -8.06 23.23 -6.12
C ASN A 204 -7.38 21.86 -6.27
N CYS A 205 -8.16 20.79 -6.43
CA CYS A 205 -7.66 19.42 -6.59
C CYS A 205 -7.68 19.03 -8.07
N GLU A 206 -6.61 18.41 -8.56
CA GLU A 206 -6.60 17.75 -9.87
C GLU A 206 -7.42 16.45 -9.78
N ILE A 207 -8.62 16.46 -10.37
CA ILE A 207 -9.54 15.32 -10.35
C ILE A 207 -9.57 14.65 -11.72
N ASP A 208 -9.26 13.35 -11.76
CA ASP A 208 -9.34 12.55 -12.98
C ASP A 208 -10.51 11.56 -12.91
N PHE A 209 -11.40 11.63 -13.89
CA PHE A 209 -12.53 10.72 -14.07
C PHE A 209 -12.44 9.86 -15.34
N GLU A 210 -11.41 10.03 -16.18
CA GLU A 210 -11.44 9.58 -17.58
C GLU A 210 -10.28 8.66 -18.01
N SER A 211 -9.14 8.57 -17.31
CA SER A 211 -8.05 7.71 -17.82
C SER A 211 -7.13 7.05 -16.78
N GLU A 212 -6.66 5.84 -17.11
CA GLU A 212 -5.41 5.24 -16.59
C GLU A 212 -4.14 5.98 -17.09
N GLY A 213 -4.31 6.94 -18.00
CA GLY A 213 -3.28 7.47 -18.89
C GLY A 213 -2.46 8.63 -18.35
N LYS A 214 -1.92 8.50 -17.13
CA LYS A 214 -0.61 9.07 -16.78
C LYS A 214 0.06 8.09 -15.83
N SER A 215 0.90 7.21 -16.37
CA SER A 215 1.93 6.56 -15.58
C SER A 215 2.85 7.69 -15.08
N GLU A 216 2.65 8.14 -13.84
CA GLU A 216 3.71 8.85 -13.13
C GLU A 216 4.77 7.81 -12.76
N SER A 217 5.64 7.52 -13.73
CA SER A 217 6.90 6.79 -13.56
C SER A 217 7.91 7.59 -12.70
N SER A 218 7.44 8.30 -11.67
CA SER A 218 8.28 9.13 -10.79
C SER A 218 7.84 9.07 -9.32
N LEU A 219 7.25 7.95 -8.88
CA LEU A 219 7.17 7.62 -7.45
C LEU A 219 8.20 6.55 -7.04
N THR A 220 9.17 6.24 -7.91
CA THR A 220 10.30 5.35 -7.63
C THR A 220 11.58 6.15 -7.37
N GLU A 221 11.64 6.80 -6.21
CA GLU A 221 12.87 7.00 -5.44
C GLU A 221 12.55 6.82 -3.96
#